data_AF-A0A0D7ELN0-F1
#
_entry.id   AF-A0A0D7ELN0-F1
#
_cell.length_a   1.000
_cell.length_b   1.000
_cell.length_c   1.000
_cell.angle_alpha   90.00
_cell.angle_beta   90.00
_cell.angle_gamma   90.00
#
_symmetry.space_group_name_H-M   'P 1'
#
loop_
_entity.id
_entity.type
_entity.pdbx_description
1 polymer ?
#
loop_
_entity_poly.entity_id
_entity_poly.type
_entity_poly.pdbx_seq_one_letter_code
_entity_poly.pdbx_strand_id
1 'polypeptide(L)' 'MIDTSAEEIRKIATALTKTAIEIVSEEDGGARNHCKICDASVPWLQTGDEIKHKPDCPVLIAQSVLAKPRLHSV' A
#
# COMPACT_ATOMS: atom_id res chain seq x y z
N MET A 1 13.54 -21.70 10.83
CA MET A 1 13.18 -20.96 9.61
C MET A 1 11.67 -20.96 9.53
N ILE A 2 11.03 -19.79 9.43
CA ILE A 2 9.57 -19.71 9.23
C ILE A 2 9.32 -20.08 7.77
N ASP A 3 8.67 -21.22 7.54
CA ASP A 3 8.19 -21.60 6.21
C ASP A 3 6.89 -20.82 5.96
N THR A 4 7.03 -19.52 5.66
CA THR A 4 5.88 -18.69 5.31
C THR A 4 5.39 -19.10 3.95
N SER A 5 4.24 -19.75 3.92
CA SER A 5 3.57 -20.09 2.67
C SER A 5 3.26 -18.83 1.85
N ALA A 6 3.19 -18.96 0.53
CA ALA A 6 2.83 -17.85 -0.36
C ALA A 6 1.46 -17.23 0.01
N GLU A 7 0.57 -18.00 0.64
CA GLU A 7 -0.70 -17.52 1.15
C GLU A 7 -0.53 -16.55 2.33
N GLU A 8 0.31 -16.88 3.30
CA GLU A 8 0.57 -16.02 4.46
C GLU A 8 1.22 -14.70 4.04
N ILE A 9 2.16 -14.76 3.10
CA ILE A 9 2.79 -13.55 2.53
C ILE A 9 1.72 -12.65 1.89
N ARG A 10 0.76 -13.21 1.14
CA ARG A 10 -0.35 -12.43 0.57
C ARG A 10 -1.28 -11.85 1.64
N LYS A 11 -1.56 -12.57 2.73
CA LYS A 11 -2.35 -12.05 3.85
C LYS A 11 -1.64 -10.87 4.52
N ILE A 12 -0.35 -10.98 4.78
CA ILE A 12 0.47 -9.91 5.36
C ILE A 12 0.53 -8.71 4.41
N ALA A 13 0.77 -8.94 3.12
CA ALA A 13 0.78 -7.87 2.12
C ALA A 13 -0.57 -7.14 2.06
N THR A 14 -1.69 -7.87 2.12
CA THR A 14 -3.05 -7.29 2.15
C THR A 14 -3.30 -6.46 3.41
N ALA A 15 -2.86 -6.95 4.57
CA ALA A 15 -2.96 -6.20 5.81
C ALA A 15 -2.13 -4.91 5.76
N LEU A 16 -0.91 -4.99 5.20
CA LEU A 16 -0.02 -3.86 5.07
C LEU A 16 -0.59 -2.78 4.16
N THR A 17 -1.11 -3.11 2.97
CA THR A 17 -1.68 -2.10 2.05
C THR A 17 -2.89 -1.38 2.65
N LYS A 18 -3.69 -2.06 3.48
CA LYS A 18 -4.87 -1.46 4.14
C LYS A 18 -4.51 -0.61 5.36
N THR A 19 -3.49 -1.01 6.12
CA THR A 19 -3.19 -0.41 7.42
C THR A 19 -2.05 0.60 7.36
N ALA A 20 -1.24 0.61 6.30
CA ALA A 20 -0.15 1.57 6.14
C ALA A 20 -0.63 2.97 5.74
N ILE A 21 -1.85 3.10 5.23
CA ILE A 21 -2.44 4.38 4.84
C ILE A 21 -3.37 4.87 5.94
N GLU A 22 -3.24 6.14 6.30
CA GLU A 22 -4.12 6.84 7.22
C GLU A 22 -4.60 8.17 6.63
N ILE A 23 -5.71 8.68 7.15
CA ILE A 23 -6.18 10.03 6.82
C ILE A 23 -5.64 10.98 7.87
N VAL A 24 -4.85 11.96 7.45
CA VAL A 24 -4.29 13.00 8.32
C VAL A 24 -5.00 14.31 8.04
N SER A 25 -5.57 14.93 9.07
CA SER A 25 -6.15 16.27 8.98
C SER A 25 -5.06 17.33 8.86
N GLU A 26 -5.31 18.36 8.06
CA GLU A 26 -4.43 19.52 7.88
C GLU A 26 -4.97 20.72 8.68
N GLU A 27 -4.10 21.67 9.01
CA GLU A 27 -4.43 22.83 9.86
C GLU A 27 -5.45 23.78 9.22
N ASP A 28 -5.58 23.75 7.89
CA ASP A 28 -6.51 24.55 7.10
C ASP A 28 -7.91 23.92 6.96
N GLY A 29 -8.16 22.81 7.67
CA GLY A 29 -9.40 22.04 7.57
C GLY A 29 -9.40 21.04 6.41
N GLY A 30 -8.29 20.91 5.68
CA GLY A 30 -8.07 19.87 4.70
C GLY A 30 -7.78 18.50 5.33
N ALA A 31 -7.61 17.51 4.47
CA ALA A 31 -7.14 16.19 4.86
C ALA A 31 -6.38 15.54 3.70
N ARG A 32 -5.50 14.60 4.03
CA ARG A 32 -4.74 13.82 3.05
C ARG A 32 -4.74 12.34 3.40
N ASN A 33 -4.79 11.48 2.39
CA ASN A 33 -4.40 10.09 2.54
C ASN A 33 -2.87 10.03 2.57
N HIS A 34 -2.30 9.52 3.65
CA HIS A 34 -0.87 9.53 3.94
C HIS A 34 -0.38 8.12 4.24
N CYS A 35 0.77 7.77 3.66
CA CYS A 35 1.46 6.54 3.97
C CYS A 35 2.40 6.74 5.16
N LYS A 36 2.13 6.03 6.26
CA LYS A 36 2.90 6.09 7.51
C LYS A 36 4.37 5.68 7.41
N ILE A 37 4.76 5.03 6.31
CA ILE A 37 6.10 4.43 6.18
C ILE A 37 7.02 5.30 5.34
N CYS A 38 6.52 5.88 4.24
CA CYS A 38 7.36 6.63 3.30
C CYS A 38 6.96 8.11 3.17
N ASP A 39 5.96 8.56 3.92
CA ASP A 39 5.40 9.92 3.91
C ASP A 39 4.79 10.37 2.59
N ALA A 40 4.63 9.45 1.62
CA ALA A 40 3.90 9.75 0.41
C ALA A 40 2.44 10.02 0.75
N SER A 41 1.86 11.02 0.10
CA SER A 41 0.48 11.41 0.36
C SER A 41 -0.22 11.94 -0.88
N VAL A 42 -1.54 11.89 -0.85
CA VAL A 42 -2.44 12.48 -1.84
C VAL A 42 -3.59 13.19 -1.11
N PRO A 43 -4.27 14.17 -1.73
CA PRO A 43 -5.49 14.76 -1.17
C PRO A 43 -6.50 13.67 -0.78
N TRP A 44 -7.28 13.88 0.30
CA TRP A 44 -8.22 12.88 0.81
C TRP A 44 -9.31 12.46 -0.21
N LEU A 45 -9.58 13.32 -1.20
CA LEU A 45 -10.50 13.06 -2.32
C LEU A 45 -10.00 11.96 -3.26
N GLN A 46 -8.68 11.76 -3.33
CA GLN A 46 -8.06 10.65 -4.07
C GLN A 46 -7.98 9.44 -3.16
N THR A 47 -8.10 8.24 -3.73
CA THR A 47 -8.01 6.99 -2.96
C THR A 47 -6.57 6.75 -2.48
N GLY A 48 -6.41 6.04 -1.37
CA GLY A 48 -5.09 5.67 -0.85
C GLY A 48 -4.25 4.82 -1.84
N ASP A 49 -4.90 4.10 -2.75
CA ASP A 49 -4.24 3.33 -3.81
C ASP A 49 -3.56 4.21 -4.87
N GLU A 50 -3.97 5.50 -4.98
CA GLU A 50 -3.36 6.48 -5.88
C GLU A 50 -2.09 7.12 -5.31
N ILE A 51 -1.71 6.78 -4.06
CA ILE A 51 -0.47 7.26 -3.45
C ILE A 51 0.73 6.75 -4.25
N LYS A 52 1.53 7.68 -4.77
CA LYS A 52 2.82 7.38 -5.40
C LYS A 52 3.89 7.16 -4.33
N HIS A 53 4.03 5.91 -3.92
CA HIS A 53 5.01 5.50 -2.92
C HIS A 53 6.46 5.72 -3.38
N LYS A 54 7.36 5.95 -2.42
CA LYS A 54 8.81 5.90 -2.66
C LYS A 54 9.25 4.49 -3.08
N PRO A 55 10.31 4.35 -3.91
CA PRO A 55 10.73 3.06 -4.47
C PRO A 55 11.08 1.97 -3.44
N ASP A 56 11.50 2.38 -2.25
CA ASP A 56 11.89 1.53 -1.12
C ASP A 56 10.75 1.27 -0.12
N CYS A 57 9.55 1.80 -0.38
CA CYS A 57 8.42 1.65 0.53
C CYS A 57 7.91 0.20 0.55
N PRO A 58 7.78 -0.43 1.73
CA PRO A 58 7.20 -1.77 1.88
C PRO A 58 5.80 -1.94 1.28
N VAL A 59 5.01 -0.85 1.20
CA VAL A 59 3.68 -0.87 0.56
C VAL A 59 3.79 -1.16 -0.93
N LEU A 60 4.79 -0.59 -1.62
CA LEU A 60 5.02 -0.84 -3.05
C LEU A 60 5.39 -2.30 -3.31
N ILE A 61 6.18 -2.89 -2.40
CA ILE A 61 6.53 -4.32 -2.44
C ILE A 61 5.26 -5.17 -2.22
N ALA A 62 4.45 -4.85 -1.22
CA ALA A 62 3.20 -5.55 -0.95
C ALA A 62 2.21 -5.49 -2.12
N GLN A 63 2.05 -4.33 -2.75
CA GLN A 63 1.25 -4.17 -3.97
C GLN A 63 1.77 -5.09 -5.09
N SER A 64 3.09 -5.19 -5.25
CA SER A 64 3.71 -6.07 -6.25
C SER A 64 3.46 -7.56 -5.95
N VAL A 65 3.49 -7.97 -4.68
CA VAL A 65 3.15 -9.34 -4.25
C VAL A 65 1.69 -9.70 -4.54
N LEU A 66 0.78 -8.72 -4.41
CA LEU A 66 -0.65 -8.90 -4.62
C LEU A 66 -1.06 -8.78 -6.09
N ALA A 67 -0.18 -8.29 -6.97
CA ALA A 67 -0.46 -8.14 -8.38
C ALA A 67 -0.83 -9.49 -9.00
N LYS A 68 -1.94 -9.53 -9.75
CA LYS A 68 -2.40 -10.76 -10.42
C LYS A 68 -1.31 -11.22 -11.40
N PRO A 69 -0.98 -12.52 -11.43
CA PRO A 69 -0.11 -13.07 -12.47
C PRO A 69 -0.70 -12.74 -13.83
N ARG A 70 0.11 -12.18 -14.74
CA ARG A 70 -0.28 -12.08 -16.14
C ARG A 70 -0.25 -13.49 -16.72
N LEU A 71 -1.40 -14.16 -16.70
CA LEU A 71 -1.57 -15.44 -17.39
C LEU A 71 -1.33 -15.18 -18.88
N HIS A 72 -0.19 -15.61 -19.41
CA HIS A 72 0.01 -15.72 -20.84
C HIS A 72 -0.76 -16.96 -21.30
N SER A 73 -1.87 -16.75 -22.00
CA SER A 73 -2.47 -17.81 -22.81
C SER A 73 -1.67 -17.90 -24.11
N VAL A 74 -1.17 -19.08 -24.41
CA VAL A 74 -0.60 -19.43 -25.72
C VAL A 74 -1.72 -19.84 -26.65
#